data_AF-W2QS61-F1
#
_entry.id   AF-W2QS61-F1
#
_cell.length_a   1.000
_cell.length_b   1.000
_cell.length_c   1.000
_cell.angle_alpha   90.00
_cell.angle_beta   90.00
_cell.angle_gamma   90.00
#
_symmetry.space_group_name_H-M   'P 1'
#
loop_
_entity.id
_entity.type
_entity.pdbx_description
1 polymer ?
#
loop_
_entity_poly.entity_id
_entity_poly.type
_entity_poly.pdbx_seq_one_letter_code
_entity_poly.pdbx_strand_id
1 'polypeptide(L)'
;MTNQINQCLFSANGEFNVGLDEKAKNAINERQQKLKKHRVQMVEFRLKKKEEFDRMRSECKRLECVLQQGIAELKNELSHGTTDFGDHRLVRAVVDLVAENEKLRKQNAVLIIDIKRHEVFQKKLAAVDETLSSEESLLRHDEERTFPDSVSAFCYQPLSFEEVNATPNPLDNSFTASLPPVSFVGAIFGWDVFRQQRNSMLSSRTQFIKRVHCSIATAVRVSCEQGDSLRPLITTPVEWCFSHRCKIPTQVLQEFGPRCKVIGHEIPGPTSYCYSFLERVAQWVLPDGRKKVGISMIVINSTSNQQGNIQINSAKWIKDGWALVTVTEAGDNMVDVVCDQWAPCESNLHADYLVVQWAQFIQRWEQSVSPSRLLTQ
;
A
#
# COMPACT_ATOMS: atom_id res chain seq x y z
N MET A 1 35.49 -84.87 15.44
CA MET A 1 35.37 -83.47 15.88
C MET A 1 34.02 -82.93 15.40
N THR A 2 33.03 -82.50 16.17
CA THR A 2 32.76 -82.47 17.61
C THR A 2 31.27 -82.06 17.72
N ASN A 3 30.51 -82.73 18.59
CA ASN A 3 29.32 -82.34 19.38
C ASN A 3 28.39 -81.20 18.89
N GLN A 4 27.08 -81.45 18.70
CA GLN A 4 26.02 -81.31 19.73
C GLN A 4 26.05 -79.97 20.47
N ILE A 5 24.93 -79.23 20.45
CA ILE A 5 24.23 -78.66 21.63
C ILE A 5 23.03 -77.78 21.18
N ASN A 6 21.83 -78.22 21.61
CA ASN A 6 20.59 -77.48 21.92
C ASN A 6 19.77 -76.87 20.75
N GLN A 7 18.52 -77.25 20.44
CA GLN A 7 17.37 -77.76 21.21
C GLN A 7 16.99 -76.87 22.42
N CYS A 8 15.75 -76.35 22.39
CA CYS A 8 15.05 -75.37 23.26
C CYS A 8 14.83 -74.04 22.51
N LEU A 9 13.66 -73.66 22.00
CA LEU A 9 12.33 -73.72 22.60
C LEU A 9 11.23 -73.74 21.52
N PHE A 10 10.59 -74.88 21.34
CA PHE A 10 9.16 -74.92 21.00
C PHE A 10 8.41 -74.73 22.32
N SER A 11 7.85 -73.53 22.54
CA SER A 11 6.62 -73.26 23.32
C SER A 11 6.60 -71.79 23.75
N ALA A 12 5.86 -70.97 23.01
CA ALA A 12 5.01 -69.92 23.57
C ALA A 12 4.33 -69.18 22.41
N ASN A 13 3.01 -69.02 22.53
CA ASN A 13 2.17 -68.04 21.83
C ASN A 13 1.56 -68.48 20.49
N GLY A 14 0.67 -69.47 20.57
CA GLY A 14 -0.64 -69.28 19.95
C GLY A 14 -1.33 -68.05 20.56
N GLU A 15 -2.18 -67.38 19.77
CA GLU A 15 -3.02 -66.23 20.18
C GLU A 15 -2.37 -64.84 20.23
N PHE A 16 -1.64 -64.40 19.19
CA PHE A 16 -1.35 -62.96 19.02
C PHE A 16 -1.26 -62.57 17.53
N ASN A 17 -2.31 -62.82 16.73
CA ASN A 17 -2.35 -62.24 15.38
C ASN A 17 -3.73 -61.98 14.77
N VAL A 18 -4.83 -62.42 15.40
CA VAL A 18 -6.18 -62.20 14.85
C VAL A 18 -6.71 -60.79 15.17
N GLY A 19 -6.39 -60.24 16.35
CA GLY A 19 -6.88 -58.91 16.78
C GLY A 19 -6.17 -57.70 16.15
N LEU A 20 -4.98 -57.87 15.58
CA LEU A 20 -4.23 -56.80 14.88
C LEU A 20 -4.75 -56.59 13.45
N ASP A 21 -5.12 -57.68 12.76
CA ASP A 21 -5.68 -57.64 11.41
C ASP A 21 -7.10 -57.06 11.38
N GLU A 22 -7.92 -57.36 12.40
CA GLU A 22 -9.27 -56.83 12.52
C GLU A 22 -9.31 -55.33 12.88
N LYS A 23 -8.40 -54.88 13.75
CA LYS A 23 -8.20 -53.44 14.03
C LYS A 23 -7.73 -52.67 12.79
N ALA A 24 -6.83 -53.25 12.00
CA ALA A 24 -6.37 -52.63 10.76
C ALA A 24 -7.49 -52.51 9.72
N LYS A 25 -8.32 -53.56 9.57
CA LYS A 25 -9.50 -53.56 8.69
C LYS A 25 -10.54 -52.51 9.10
N ASN A 26 -10.81 -52.38 10.40
CA ASN A 26 -11.72 -51.36 10.91
C ASN A 26 -11.19 -49.93 10.70
N ALA A 27 -9.89 -49.69 10.92
CA ALA A 27 -9.27 -48.40 10.67
C ALA A 27 -9.31 -48.00 9.18
N ILE A 28 -9.13 -48.95 8.26
CA ILE A 28 -9.27 -48.73 6.82
C ILE A 28 -10.71 -48.39 6.45
N ASN A 29 -11.69 -49.10 7.01
CA ASN A 29 -13.10 -48.85 6.76
C ASN A 29 -13.55 -47.47 7.28
N GLU A 30 -13.13 -47.09 8.48
CA GLU A 30 -13.36 -45.74 9.02
C GLU A 30 -12.74 -44.65 8.16
N ARG A 31 -11.52 -44.87 7.67
CA ARG A 31 -10.84 -43.93 6.77
C ARG A 31 -11.60 -43.79 5.45
N GLN A 32 -12.10 -44.89 4.89
CA GLN A 32 -12.92 -44.86 3.68
C GLN A 32 -14.26 -44.15 3.90
N GLN A 33 -14.92 -44.35 5.05
CA GLN A 33 -16.14 -43.61 5.41
C GLN A 33 -15.87 -42.12 5.59
N LYS A 34 -14.77 -41.74 6.25
CA LYS A 34 -14.36 -40.33 6.41
C LYS A 34 -14.10 -39.67 5.04
N LEU A 35 -13.44 -40.37 4.12
CA LEU A 35 -13.18 -39.87 2.76
C LEU A 35 -14.48 -39.71 1.94
N LYS A 36 -15.42 -40.66 2.04
CA LYS A 36 -16.74 -40.54 1.41
C LYS A 36 -17.53 -39.35 1.95
N LYS A 37 -17.55 -39.17 3.28
CA LYS A 37 -18.21 -38.03 3.93
C LYS A 37 -17.58 -36.69 3.53
N HIS A 38 -16.25 -36.62 3.51
CA HIS A 38 -15.53 -35.44 3.05
C HIS A 38 -15.83 -35.11 1.58
N ARG A 39 -15.92 -36.12 0.70
CA ARG A 39 -16.30 -35.89 -0.71
C ARG A 39 -17.68 -35.27 -0.85
N VAL A 40 -18.67 -35.77 -0.11
CA VAL A 40 -20.04 -35.21 -0.12
C VAL A 40 -20.03 -33.77 0.38
N GLN A 41 -19.36 -33.50 1.51
CA GLN A 41 -19.23 -32.15 2.07
C GLN A 41 -18.53 -31.17 1.12
N MET A 42 -17.48 -31.62 0.41
CA MET A 42 -16.79 -30.79 -0.57
C MET A 42 -17.65 -30.48 -1.80
N VAL A 43 -18.56 -31.37 -2.19
CA VAL A 43 -19.51 -31.12 -3.28
C VAL A 43 -20.57 -30.12 -2.84
N GLU A 44 -21.15 -30.29 -1.65
CA GLU A 44 -22.11 -29.34 -1.06
C GLU A 44 -21.48 -27.94 -0.88
N PHE A 45 -20.25 -27.87 -0.39
CA PHE A 45 -19.50 -26.62 -0.27
C PHE A 45 -19.31 -25.94 -1.63
N ARG A 46 -18.95 -26.70 -2.67
CA ARG A 46 -18.77 -26.16 -4.03
C ARG A 46 -20.08 -25.66 -4.62
N LEU A 47 -21.18 -26.38 -4.40
CA LEU A 47 -22.51 -25.97 -4.84
C LEU A 47 -22.96 -24.68 -4.15
N LYS A 48 -22.85 -24.61 -2.82
CA LYS A 48 -23.19 -23.42 -2.04
C LYS A 48 -22.36 -22.20 -2.47
N LYS A 49 -21.06 -22.39 -2.68
CA LYS A 49 -20.16 -21.33 -3.15
C LYS A 49 -20.51 -20.86 -4.57
N LYS A 50 -20.93 -21.78 -5.44
CA LYS A 50 -21.41 -21.45 -6.79
C LYS A 50 -22.70 -20.63 -6.72
N GLU A 51 -23.66 -21.05 -5.90
CA GLU A 51 -24.92 -20.31 -5.71
C GLU A 51 -24.70 -18.91 -5.15
N GLU A 52 -23.82 -18.74 -4.16
CA GLU A 52 -23.48 -17.42 -3.61
C GLU A 52 -22.83 -16.51 -4.66
N PHE A 53 -21.93 -17.08 -5.48
CA PHE A 53 -21.28 -16.35 -6.55
C PHE A 53 -22.26 -15.95 -7.65
N ASP A 54 -23.17 -16.85 -8.04
CA ASP A 54 -24.20 -16.58 -9.04
C ASP A 54 -25.23 -15.55 -8.51
N ARG A 55 -25.56 -15.59 -7.22
CA ARG A 55 -26.39 -14.56 -6.55
C ARG A 55 -25.72 -13.19 -6.61
N MET A 56 -24.45 -13.11 -6.22
CA MET A 56 -23.69 -11.85 -6.24
C MET A 56 -23.55 -11.30 -7.66
N ARG A 57 -23.30 -12.15 -8.65
CA ARG A 57 -23.25 -11.75 -10.06
C ARG A 57 -24.60 -11.22 -10.54
N SER A 58 -25.70 -11.85 -10.14
CA SER A 58 -27.06 -11.41 -10.48
C SER A 58 -27.39 -10.07 -9.85
N GLU A 59 -26.96 -9.84 -8.61
CA GLU A 59 -27.14 -8.57 -7.91
C GLU A 59 -26.32 -7.44 -8.55
N CYS A 60 -25.05 -7.71 -8.92
CA CYS A 60 -24.26 -6.74 -9.67
C CYS A 60 -24.93 -6.34 -10.99
N LYS A 61 -25.45 -7.32 -11.75
CA LYS A 61 -26.20 -7.04 -12.98
C LYS A 61 -27.45 -6.21 -12.71
N ARG A 62 -28.19 -6.54 -11.65
CA ARG A 62 -29.39 -5.79 -11.25
C ARG A 62 -29.05 -4.34 -10.93
N LEU A 63 -28.01 -4.11 -10.13
CA LEU A 63 -27.54 -2.78 -9.77
C LEU A 63 -27.05 -1.99 -11.00
N GLU A 64 -26.38 -2.65 -11.93
CA GLU A 64 -25.95 -2.05 -13.19
C GLU A 64 -27.15 -1.63 -14.05
N CYS A 65 -28.19 -2.48 -14.14
CA CYS A 65 -29.44 -2.12 -14.80
C CYS A 65 -30.15 -0.93 -14.14
N VAL A 66 -30.23 -0.90 -12.80
CA VAL A 66 -30.85 0.22 -12.05
C VAL A 66 -30.09 1.52 -12.30
N LEU A 67 -28.75 1.48 -12.31
CA LEU A 67 -27.93 2.65 -12.58
C LEU A 67 -28.11 3.14 -14.03
N GLN A 68 -28.12 2.23 -15.01
CA GLN A 68 -28.36 2.57 -16.41
C GLN A 68 -29.76 3.17 -16.61
N GLN A 69 -30.77 2.63 -15.93
CA GLN A 69 -32.13 3.15 -15.97
C GLN A 69 -32.21 4.56 -15.36
N GLY A 70 -31.61 4.80 -14.19
CA GLY A 70 -31.57 6.13 -13.58
C GLY A 70 -30.84 7.16 -14.45
N ILE A 71 -29.76 6.76 -15.13
CA ILE A 71 -29.07 7.62 -16.10
C ILE A 71 -29.99 7.93 -17.30
N ALA A 72 -30.74 6.96 -17.81
CA ALA A 72 -31.65 7.15 -18.93
C ALA A 72 -32.85 8.04 -18.55
N GLU A 73 -33.41 7.86 -17.36
CA GLU A 73 -34.50 8.69 -16.80
C GLU A 73 -34.04 10.15 -16.67
N LEU A 74 -32.87 10.39 -16.06
CA LEU A 74 -32.28 11.73 -15.97
C LEU A 74 -32.02 12.34 -17.36
N LYS A 75 -31.52 11.56 -18.34
CA LYS A 75 -31.32 12.04 -19.72
C LYS A 75 -32.63 12.41 -20.42
N ASN A 76 -33.73 11.70 -20.13
CA ASN A 76 -35.05 11.97 -20.68
C ASN A 76 -35.71 13.19 -20.02
N GLU A 77 -35.63 13.32 -18.70
CA GLU A 77 -36.10 14.51 -17.96
C GLU A 77 -35.38 15.79 -18.44
N LEU A 78 -34.06 15.69 -18.68
CA LEU A 78 -33.22 16.74 -19.27
C LEU A 78 -33.54 17.06 -20.74
N SER A 79 -34.35 16.25 -21.42
CA SER A 79 -34.74 16.45 -22.82
C SER A 79 -36.14 17.05 -22.96
N HIS A 80 -36.96 17.02 -21.90
CA HIS A 80 -38.36 17.49 -21.90
C HIS A 80 -38.66 18.66 -20.93
N GLY A 81 -37.70 19.08 -20.09
CA GLY A 81 -37.88 20.16 -19.11
C GLY A 81 -37.70 21.58 -19.66
N THR A 82 -38.74 22.40 -19.53
CA THR A 82 -38.75 23.84 -19.84
C THR A 82 -38.53 24.64 -18.55
N THR A 83 -37.28 24.89 -18.12
CA THR A 83 -36.89 26.06 -17.29
C THR A 83 -35.38 26.11 -17.05
N ASP A 84 -34.83 27.33 -17.16
CA ASP A 84 -33.49 27.83 -16.80
C ASP A 84 -32.24 27.23 -17.48
N PHE A 85 -31.71 27.99 -18.43
CA PHE A 85 -30.68 27.60 -19.41
C PHE A 85 -29.25 27.41 -18.86
N GLY A 86 -29.04 27.54 -17.54
CA GLY A 86 -27.71 27.41 -16.89
C GLY A 86 -27.44 26.04 -16.26
N ASP A 87 -28.36 25.56 -15.42
CA ASP A 87 -28.13 24.37 -14.58
C ASP A 87 -28.21 23.05 -15.36
N HIS A 88 -29.08 22.96 -16.37
CA HIS A 88 -29.26 21.74 -17.15
C HIS A 88 -28.02 21.36 -17.99
N ARG A 89 -27.16 22.31 -18.36
CA ARG A 89 -25.91 22.04 -19.09
C ARG A 89 -24.85 21.42 -18.20
N LEU A 90 -24.74 21.88 -16.96
CA LEU A 90 -23.81 21.34 -15.95
C LEU A 90 -24.25 19.93 -15.53
N VAL A 91 -25.54 19.72 -15.29
CA VAL A 91 -26.07 18.39 -14.95
C VAL A 91 -25.85 17.38 -16.09
N ARG A 92 -26.10 17.78 -17.35
CA ARG A 92 -25.81 16.93 -18.52
C ARG A 92 -24.32 16.60 -18.64
N ALA A 93 -23.44 17.59 -18.45
CA ALA A 93 -22.00 17.38 -18.45
C ALA A 93 -21.55 16.42 -17.33
N VAL A 94 -22.14 16.52 -16.13
CA VAL A 94 -21.88 15.60 -15.02
C VAL A 94 -22.34 14.18 -15.36
N VAL A 95 -23.53 14.00 -15.94
CA VAL A 95 -24.04 12.68 -16.35
C VAL A 95 -23.16 12.03 -17.42
N ASP A 96 -22.74 12.79 -18.43
CA ASP A 96 -21.86 12.26 -19.49
C ASP A 96 -20.45 11.96 -18.96
N LEU A 97 -19.92 12.78 -18.04
CA LEU A 97 -18.65 12.53 -17.37
C LEU A 97 -18.71 11.30 -16.47
N VAL A 98 -19.83 11.05 -15.78
CA VAL A 98 -20.04 9.82 -14.99
C VAL A 98 -20.03 8.58 -15.89
N ALA A 99 -20.75 8.63 -17.03
CA ALA A 99 -20.78 7.54 -17.99
C ALA A 99 -19.40 7.26 -18.61
N GLU A 100 -18.65 8.32 -18.94
CA GLU A 100 -17.28 8.20 -19.43
C GLU A 100 -16.32 7.65 -18.37
N ASN A 101 -16.43 8.11 -17.11
CA ASN A 101 -15.61 7.61 -16.00
C ASN A 101 -15.84 6.12 -15.77
N GLU A 102 -17.10 5.65 -15.88
CA GLU A 102 -17.43 4.24 -15.73
C GLU A 102 -16.85 3.38 -16.87
N LYS A 103 -16.93 3.87 -18.11
CA LYS A 103 -16.29 3.24 -19.27
C LYS A 103 -14.77 3.14 -19.09
N LEU A 104 -14.14 4.23 -18.66
CA LEU A 104 -12.70 4.27 -18.39
C LEU A 104 -12.31 3.33 -17.25
N ARG A 105 -13.10 3.25 -16.18
CA ARG A 105 -12.87 2.29 -15.08
C ARG A 105 -12.89 0.84 -15.56
N LYS A 106 -13.85 0.48 -16.42
CA LYS A 106 -13.94 -0.86 -17.02
C LYS A 106 -12.71 -1.16 -17.89
N GLN A 107 -12.29 -0.20 -18.71
CA GLN A 107 -11.07 -0.33 -19.52
C GLN A 107 -9.79 -0.45 -18.67
N ASN A 108 -9.68 0.36 -17.61
CA ASN A 108 -8.52 0.33 -16.71
C ASN A 108 -8.43 -1.01 -15.95
N ALA A 109 -9.57 -1.58 -15.55
CA ALA A 109 -9.61 -2.89 -14.91
C ALA A 109 -9.09 -4.00 -15.84
N VAL A 110 -9.44 -3.96 -17.13
CA VAL A 110 -8.93 -4.91 -18.14
C VAL A 110 -7.42 -4.73 -18.33
N LEU A 111 -6.96 -3.49 -18.49
CA LEU A 111 -5.53 -3.20 -18.66
C LEU A 111 -4.69 -3.63 -17.45
N ILE A 112 -5.18 -3.45 -16.22
CA ILE A 112 -4.49 -3.92 -15.01
C ILE A 112 -4.34 -5.44 -15.01
N ILE A 113 -5.36 -6.17 -15.46
CA ILE A 113 -5.28 -7.63 -15.58
C ILE A 113 -4.23 -8.04 -16.61
N ASP A 114 -4.19 -7.37 -17.76
CA ASP A 114 -3.22 -7.68 -18.82
C ASP A 114 -1.79 -7.28 -18.44
N ILE A 115 -1.59 -6.16 -17.74
CA ILE A 115 -0.29 -5.78 -17.17
C ILE A 115 0.19 -6.85 -16.19
N LYS A 116 -0.67 -7.31 -15.26
CA LYS A 116 -0.31 -8.38 -14.32
C LYS A 116 0.06 -9.69 -15.04
N ARG A 117 -0.63 -10.03 -16.14
CA ARG A 117 -0.27 -11.19 -16.98
C ARG A 117 1.10 -11.00 -17.61
N HIS A 118 1.38 -9.80 -18.12
CA HIS A 118 2.65 -9.49 -18.75
C HIS A 118 3.82 -9.47 -17.74
N GLU A 119 3.62 -8.97 -16.53
CA GLU A 119 4.60 -9.01 -15.44
C GLU A 119 4.96 -10.44 -15.03
N VAL A 120 3.96 -11.33 -14.96
CA VAL A 120 4.21 -12.76 -14.69
C VAL A 120 4.98 -13.42 -15.83
N PHE A 121 4.71 -13.03 -17.08
CA PHE A 121 5.43 -13.52 -18.25
C PHE A 121 6.88 -13.01 -18.28
N GLN A 122 7.10 -11.73 -18.02
CA GLN A 122 8.43 -11.09 -17.90
C GLN A 122 9.28 -11.75 -16.81
N LYS A 123 8.72 -12.02 -15.63
CA LYS A 123 9.43 -12.74 -14.56
C LYS A 123 9.85 -14.16 -14.95
N LYS A 124 9.05 -14.84 -15.77
CA LYS A 124 9.41 -16.16 -16.30
C LYS A 124 10.52 -16.09 -17.34
N LEU A 125 10.54 -15.05 -18.17
CA LEU A 125 11.62 -14.83 -19.13
C LEU A 125 12.94 -14.46 -18.43
N ALA A 126 12.91 -13.58 -17.43
CA ALA A 126 14.08 -13.21 -16.65
C ALA A 126 14.69 -14.42 -15.90
N ALA A 127 13.86 -15.33 -15.39
CA ALA A 127 14.33 -16.56 -14.76
C ALA A 127 14.99 -17.55 -15.74
N VAL A 128 14.60 -17.52 -17.03
CA VAL A 128 15.22 -18.31 -18.11
C VAL A 128 16.54 -17.67 -18.57
N ASP A 129 16.62 -16.34 -18.56
CA ASP A 129 17.83 -15.59 -18.89
C ASP A 129 18.92 -15.76 -17.81
N GLU A 130 18.55 -15.75 -16.53
CA GLU A 130 19.47 -16.06 -15.41
C GLU A 130 20.02 -17.50 -15.47
N THR A 131 19.25 -18.46 -15.98
CA THR A 131 19.74 -19.84 -16.14
C THR A 131 20.72 -20.00 -17.29
N LEU A 132 20.63 -19.15 -18.33
CA LEU A 132 21.58 -19.12 -19.44
C LEU A 132 22.83 -18.30 -19.11
N SER A 133 22.68 -17.20 -18.37
CA SER A 133 23.80 -16.33 -17.96
C SER A 133 24.66 -16.94 -16.84
N SER A 134 24.14 -17.93 -16.10
CA SER A 134 24.90 -18.67 -15.08
C SER A 134 25.90 -19.69 -15.65
N GLU A 135 25.79 -20.05 -16.94
CA GLU A 135 26.81 -20.88 -17.62
C GLU A 135 27.95 -20.04 -18.24
N GLU A 136 27.71 -18.76 -18.55
CA GLU A 136 28.72 -17.84 -19.10
C GLU A 136 29.52 -17.07 -18.03
N SER A 137 29.05 -16.99 -16.78
CA SER A 137 29.67 -16.15 -15.72
C SER A 137 30.87 -16.78 -15.00
N LEU A 138 31.39 -17.94 -15.43
CA LEU A 138 32.63 -18.52 -14.88
C LEU A 138 33.92 -17.94 -15.50
N LEU A 139 33.79 -16.99 -16.44
CA LEU A 139 34.93 -16.33 -17.07
C LEU A 139 34.67 -14.83 -17.14
N ARG A 140 35.05 -14.07 -16.09
CA ARG A 140 35.80 -12.79 -16.18
C ARG A 140 35.94 -12.14 -14.80
N HIS A 141 37.16 -11.66 -14.58
CA HIS A 141 37.73 -11.13 -13.35
C HIS A 141 37.21 -9.76 -12.92
N ASP A 142 37.41 -9.51 -11.62
CA ASP A 142 37.76 -8.22 -11.00
C ASP A 142 38.25 -7.15 -11.97
N GLU A 143 37.57 -6.00 -12.01
CA GLU A 143 38.14 -4.71 -11.61
C GLU A 143 37.07 -3.60 -11.67
N GLU A 144 37.20 -2.70 -10.69
CA GLU A 144 36.78 -1.30 -10.69
C GLU A 144 35.28 -0.94 -10.79
N ARG A 145 34.74 -0.62 -9.61
CA ARG A 145 33.40 -0.07 -9.40
C ARG A 145 33.35 1.38 -9.88
N THR A 146 33.13 1.57 -11.18
CA THR A 146 32.77 2.88 -11.76
C THR A 146 31.29 3.14 -11.50
N PHE A 147 30.97 4.16 -10.73
CA PHE A 147 29.60 4.69 -10.66
C PHE A 147 29.22 5.15 -12.07
N PRO A 148 28.11 4.67 -12.66
CA PRO A 148 27.69 5.21 -13.95
C PRO A 148 27.29 6.66 -13.73
N ASP A 149 27.83 7.55 -14.58
CA ASP A 149 27.38 8.92 -14.78
C ASP A 149 25.90 8.90 -15.22
N SER A 150 24.99 8.69 -14.28
CA SER A 150 23.63 9.19 -14.43
C SER A 150 23.68 10.64 -13.98
N VAL A 151 23.53 11.57 -14.91
CA VAL A 151 23.28 12.98 -14.62
C VAL A 151 22.08 13.03 -13.67
N SER A 152 22.37 13.19 -12.37
CA SER A 152 21.35 13.24 -11.34
C SER A 152 20.54 14.52 -11.57
N ALA A 153 19.22 14.38 -11.78
CA ALA A 153 18.32 15.54 -11.93
C ALA A 153 18.27 16.42 -10.66
N PHE A 154 18.84 15.93 -9.56
CA PHE A 154 18.99 16.63 -8.30
C PHE A 154 20.43 17.11 -8.10
N CYS A 155 20.63 18.44 -8.04
CA CYS A 155 21.85 18.99 -7.45
C CYS A 155 21.75 18.87 -5.94
N TYR A 156 22.52 17.93 -5.39
CA TYR A 156 22.50 17.63 -3.96
C TYR A 156 23.92 17.67 -3.39
N GLN A 157 24.10 18.57 -2.44
CA GLN A 157 25.22 18.62 -1.53
C GLN A 157 24.91 17.77 -0.30
N PRO A 158 25.75 16.75 -0.01
CA PRO A 158 25.60 15.89 1.16
C PRO A 158 25.52 16.67 2.47
N LEU A 159 24.59 16.27 3.32
CA LEU A 159 24.48 16.76 4.69
C LEU A 159 25.52 16.08 5.58
N SER A 160 25.97 16.81 6.60
CA SER A 160 26.72 16.26 7.73
C SER A 160 25.79 15.59 8.75
N PHE A 161 26.36 14.75 9.62
CA PHE A 161 25.61 14.18 10.74
C PHE A 161 25.10 15.26 11.71
N GLU A 162 25.82 16.36 11.87
CA GLU A 162 25.41 17.49 12.73
C GLU A 162 24.17 18.18 12.16
N GLU A 163 24.14 18.44 10.86
CA GLU A 163 22.97 19.02 10.17
C GLU A 163 21.75 18.09 10.26
N VAL A 164 21.97 16.77 10.10
CA VAL A 164 20.91 15.77 10.27
C VAL A 164 20.38 15.76 11.69
N ASN A 165 21.23 15.86 12.71
CA ASN A 165 20.81 15.87 14.11
C ASN A 165 20.13 17.19 14.51
N ALA A 166 20.53 18.30 13.89
CA ALA A 166 19.90 19.61 14.10
C ALA A 166 18.54 19.74 13.40
N THR A 167 18.30 18.95 12.34
CA THR A 167 17.04 18.98 11.60
C THR A 167 15.89 18.46 12.48
N PRO A 168 14.79 19.22 12.65
CA PRO A 168 13.65 18.81 13.46
C PRO A 168 13.11 17.42 13.07
N ASN A 169 12.64 16.67 14.06
CA ASN A 169 12.11 15.34 13.86
C ASN A 169 10.64 15.28 14.27
N PRO A 170 9.70 15.08 13.33
CA PRO A 170 8.29 14.91 13.62
C PRO A 170 7.95 13.78 14.60
N LEU A 171 8.82 12.80 14.79
CA LEU A 171 8.63 11.72 15.78
C LEU A 171 8.89 12.19 17.22
N ASP A 172 9.55 13.33 17.42
CA ASP A 172 9.89 13.82 18.75
C ASP A 172 8.65 14.46 19.40
N ASN A 173 8.44 14.15 20.68
CA ASN A 173 7.32 14.71 21.44
C ASN A 173 7.41 16.25 21.54
N SER A 174 8.62 16.80 21.60
CA SER A 174 8.84 18.26 21.59
C SER A 174 8.36 18.92 20.30
N PHE A 175 8.55 18.25 19.15
CA PHE A 175 8.05 18.75 17.87
C PHE A 175 6.53 18.82 17.89
N THR A 176 5.86 17.69 18.17
CA THR A 176 4.40 17.62 18.15
C THR A 176 3.73 18.53 19.18
N ALA A 177 4.32 18.70 20.37
CA ALA A 177 3.83 19.60 21.41
C ALA A 177 3.92 21.10 21.04
N SER A 178 4.84 21.46 20.13
CA SER A 178 5.00 22.84 19.67
C SER A 178 4.02 23.25 18.57
N LEU A 179 3.32 22.28 17.96
CA LEU A 179 2.46 22.55 16.82
C LEU A 179 1.11 23.13 17.25
N PRO A 180 0.48 24.00 16.43
CA PRO A 180 -0.87 24.50 16.70
C PRO A 180 -1.89 23.37 16.87
N PRO A 181 -2.95 23.56 17.67
CA PRO A 181 -3.98 22.53 17.81
C PRO A 181 -4.72 22.27 16.50
N VAL A 182 -5.19 21.03 16.33
CA VAL A 182 -6.09 20.63 15.26
C VAL A 182 -7.48 20.36 15.82
N SER A 183 -8.52 20.62 15.03
CA SER A 183 -9.91 20.39 15.41
C SER A 183 -10.53 19.33 14.52
N PHE A 184 -11.40 18.50 15.09
CA PHE A 184 -12.16 17.50 14.33
C PHE A 184 -13.04 18.20 13.29
N VAL A 185 -12.99 17.74 12.04
CA VAL A 185 -13.78 18.31 10.93
C VAL A 185 -14.71 17.29 10.26
N GLY A 186 -14.57 16.00 10.56
CA GLY A 186 -15.40 14.94 9.98
C GLY A 186 -14.61 13.66 9.72
N ALA A 187 -15.15 12.81 8.86
CA ALA A 187 -14.53 11.54 8.50
C ALA A 187 -14.42 11.36 6.98
N ILE A 188 -13.31 10.78 6.52
CA ILE A 188 -13.06 10.44 5.11
C ILE A 188 -12.64 8.97 5.03
N PHE A 189 -13.36 8.14 4.26
CA PHE A 189 -13.13 6.69 4.17
C PHE A 189 -13.08 5.96 5.53
N GLY A 190 -13.81 6.48 6.52
CA GLY A 190 -13.83 5.96 7.88
C GLY A 190 -12.59 6.32 8.72
N TRP A 191 -11.76 7.25 8.26
CA TRP A 191 -10.71 7.90 9.05
C TRP A 191 -11.26 9.18 9.67
N ASP A 192 -11.04 9.38 10.96
CA ASP A 192 -11.35 10.65 11.62
C ASP A 192 -10.33 11.70 11.17
N VAL A 193 -10.83 12.85 10.73
CA VAL A 193 -10.04 13.92 10.15
C VAL A 193 -10.05 15.12 11.07
N PHE A 194 -8.85 15.58 11.41
CA PHE A 194 -8.60 16.79 12.18
C PHE A 194 -7.81 17.77 11.32
N ARG A 195 -8.22 19.04 11.30
CA ARG A 195 -7.51 20.08 10.56
C ARG A 195 -7.10 21.22 11.48
N GLN A 196 -5.95 21.81 11.19
CA GLN A 196 -5.58 23.08 11.80
C GLN A 196 -6.52 24.18 11.30
N GLN A 197 -6.93 25.08 12.19
CA GLN A 197 -7.72 26.24 11.81
C GLN A 197 -6.92 27.12 10.84
N ARG A 198 -7.55 27.54 9.73
CA ARG A 198 -6.89 28.36 8.70
C ARG A 198 -6.38 29.66 9.35
N ASN A 199 -5.07 29.86 9.30
CA ASN A 199 -4.41 31.11 9.70
C ASN A 199 -4.15 31.98 8.45
N SER A 200 -3.45 33.10 8.62
CA SER A 200 -3.08 34.00 7.50
C SER A 200 -2.10 33.36 6.51
N MET A 201 -1.42 32.28 6.88
CA MET A 201 -0.53 31.54 5.99
C MET A 201 -1.30 30.49 5.19
N LEU A 202 -1.14 30.52 3.86
CA LEU A 202 -1.66 29.48 2.97
C LEU A 202 -0.90 28.17 3.22
N SER A 203 -1.41 27.35 4.14
CA SER A 203 -0.89 26.02 4.43
C SER A 203 -2.03 25.07 4.81
N SER A 204 -1.78 23.78 4.69
CA SER A 204 -2.73 22.74 5.11
C SER A 204 -2.02 21.85 6.10
N ARG A 205 -2.57 21.71 7.32
CA ARG A 205 -2.24 20.63 8.24
C ARG A 205 -3.45 19.74 8.41
N THR A 206 -3.28 18.45 8.20
CA THR A 206 -4.35 17.47 8.40
C THR A 206 -3.82 16.24 9.10
N GLN A 207 -4.54 15.83 10.12
CA GLN A 207 -4.30 14.61 10.86
C GLN A 207 -5.45 13.63 10.62
N PHE A 208 -5.10 12.41 10.26
CA PHE A 208 -6.00 11.28 10.04
C PHE A 208 -5.75 10.25 11.13
N ILE A 209 -6.83 9.81 11.79
CA ILE A 209 -6.76 8.81 12.87
C ILE A 209 -7.73 7.69 12.55
N LYS A 210 -7.26 6.44 12.68
CA LYS A 210 -8.12 5.26 12.58
C LYS A 210 -7.52 4.06 13.28
N ARG A 211 -8.38 3.21 13.82
CA ARG A 211 -8.03 1.85 14.24
C ARG A 211 -8.20 0.89 13.07
N VAL A 212 -7.13 0.22 12.67
CA VAL A 212 -7.08 -0.67 11.51
C VAL A 212 -6.89 -2.12 11.96
N HIS A 213 -7.59 -3.05 11.30
CA HIS A 213 -7.52 -4.48 11.59
C HIS A 213 -6.33 -5.13 10.87
N CYS A 214 -5.12 -4.88 11.36
CA CYS A 214 -3.92 -5.61 11.00
C CYS A 214 -2.94 -5.67 12.18
N SER A 215 -2.06 -6.68 12.18
CA SER A 215 -0.98 -6.74 13.19
C SER A 215 0.10 -5.70 12.86
N ILE A 216 0.78 -5.18 13.89
CA ILE A 216 1.89 -4.24 13.70
C ILE A 216 3.01 -4.83 12.84
N ALA A 217 3.26 -6.13 12.94
CA ALA A 217 4.22 -6.83 12.09
C ALA A 217 3.80 -6.82 10.61
N THR A 218 2.50 -6.96 10.32
CA THR A 218 1.96 -6.86 8.95
C THR A 218 2.10 -5.44 8.42
N ALA A 219 1.72 -4.45 9.24
CA ALA A 219 1.84 -3.04 8.87
C ALA A 219 3.29 -2.66 8.52
N VAL A 220 4.26 -3.08 9.34
CA VAL A 220 5.70 -2.84 9.08
C VAL A 220 6.15 -3.55 7.80
N ARG A 221 5.85 -4.84 7.64
CA ARG A 221 6.27 -5.62 6.46
C ARG A 221 5.77 -4.98 5.17
N VAL A 222 4.46 -4.69 5.07
CA VAL A 222 3.85 -4.08 3.88
C VAL A 222 4.46 -2.71 3.59
N SER A 223 4.68 -1.89 4.62
CA SER A 223 5.28 -0.57 4.45
C SER A 223 6.73 -0.65 3.95
N CYS A 224 7.49 -1.67 4.36
CA CYS A 224 8.84 -1.92 3.86
C CYS A 224 8.83 -2.48 2.43
N GLU A 225 8.04 -3.50 2.14
CA GLU A 225 7.97 -4.16 0.82
C GLU A 225 7.43 -3.24 -0.28
N GLN A 226 6.53 -2.33 0.07
CA GLN A 226 5.86 -1.43 -0.88
C GLN A 226 6.29 0.03 -0.70
N GLY A 227 7.42 0.29 -0.04
CA GLY A 227 7.89 1.63 0.36
C GLY A 227 7.76 2.68 -0.73
N ASP A 228 8.20 2.39 -1.96
CA ASP A 228 8.13 3.36 -3.06
C ASP A 228 6.69 3.73 -3.44
N SER A 229 5.77 2.76 -3.37
CA SER A 229 4.35 2.95 -3.68
C SER A 229 3.47 3.35 -2.50
N LEU A 230 3.96 3.21 -1.26
CA LEU A 230 3.24 3.49 0.00
C LEU A 230 3.99 4.44 0.95
N ARG A 231 4.97 5.21 0.47
CA ARG A 231 5.53 6.38 1.16
C ARG A 231 4.55 7.58 1.13
N PRO A 232 4.36 8.35 2.20
CA PRO A 232 3.57 9.59 2.12
C PRO A 232 4.15 10.55 1.07
N LEU A 233 3.31 11.32 0.36
CA LEU A 233 3.78 12.46 -0.44
C LEU A 233 3.43 13.74 0.31
N ILE A 234 4.44 14.54 0.63
CA ILE A 234 4.27 15.75 1.45
C ILE A 234 3.44 16.80 0.71
N THR A 235 3.73 17.02 -0.57
CA THR A 235 2.97 17.95 -1.42
C THR A 235 3.02 17.51 -2.88
N THR A 236 2.06 17.94 -3.68
CA THR A 236 1.93 17.59 -5.10
C THR A 236 1.37 18.79 -5.86
N PRO A 237 1.70 18.99 -7.15
CA PRO A 237 1.02 19.97 -7.98
C PRO A 237 -0.50 19.75 -8.00
N VAL A 238 -1.27 20.83 -8.19
CA VAL A 238 -2.69 20.69 -8.54
C VAL A 238 -2.79 19.89 -9.84
N GLU A 239 -3.83 19.06 -9.97
CA GLU A 239 -4.04 18.13 -11.11
C GLU A 239 -3.14 16.87 -11.12
N TRP A 240 -2.21 16.73 -10.16
CA TRP A 240 -1.43 15.51 -10.02
C TRP A 240 -2.30 14.30 -9.60
N CYS A 241 -2.58 13.39 -10.53
CA CYS A 241 -3.33 12.19 -10.20
C CYS A 241 -2.43 11.11 -9.57
N PHE A 242 -2.92 10.43 -8.53
CA PHE A 242 -2.23 9.29 -7.93
C PHE A 242 -1.97 8.15 -8.92
N SER A 243 -2.71 8.03 -10.03
CA SER A 243 -2.37 7.08 -11.11
C SER A 243 -0.97 7.29 -11.70
N HIS A 244 -0.40 8.49 -11.53
CA HIS A 244 0.95 8.83 -11.97
C HIS A 244 2.03 8.55 -10.91
N ARG A 245 1.67 7.94 -9.78
CA ARG A 245 2.60 7.70 -8.67
C ARG A 245 3.78 6.81 -9.03
N CYS A 246 3.56 5.76 -9.81
CA CYS A 246 4.65 4.91 -10.30
C CYS A 246 5.61 5.64 -11.26
N LYS A 247 5.29 6.87 -11.66
CA LYS A 247 6.09 7.72 -12.55
C LYS A 247 6.83 8.83 -11.81
N ILE A 248 6.75 8.91 -10.47
CA ILE A 248 7.54 9.87 -9.68
C ILE A 248 8.97 9.35 -9.59
N PRO A 249 9.96 10.01 -10.24
CA PRO A 249 11.36 9.70 -10.00
C PRO A 249 11.65 9.94 -8.51
N THR A 250 12.07 8.88 -7.85
CA THR A 250 12.47 8.88 -6.44
C THR A 250 13.90 8.41 -6.36
N GLN A 251 14.76 9.22 -5.75
CA GLN A 251 16.19 8.93 -5.66
C GLN A 251 16.65 9.03 -4.22
N VAL A 252 17.35 8.01 -3.72
CA VAL A 252 18.07 8.11 -2.46
C VAL A 252 19.33 8.95 -2.71
N LEU A 253 19.42 10.11 -2.08
CA LEU A 253 20.51 11.07 -2.26
C LEU A 253 21.65 10.83 -1.27
N GLN A 254 21.33 10.34 -0.06
CA GLN A 254 22.31 10.01 0.98
C GLN A 254 21.72 9.04 2.02
N GLU A 255 22.55 8.17 2.57
CA GLU A 255 22.17 7.27 3.67
C GLU A 255 23.05 7.51 4.90
N PHE A 256 22.42 7.66 6.07
CA PHE A 256 23.10 7.74 7.37
C PHE A 256 22.92 6.46 8.19
N GLY A 257 22.28 5.45 7.61
CA GLY A 257 21.99 4.15 8.20
C GLY A 257 20.68 3.55 7.66
N PRO A 258 20.28 2.37 8.15
CA PRO A 258 19.10 1.65 7.64
C PRO A 258 17.76 2.37 7.93
N ARG A 259 17.77 3.36 8.82
CA ARG A 259 16.58 4.06 9.33
C ARG A 259 16.62 5.57 9.13
N CYS A 260 17.63 6.08 8.42
CA CYS A 260 17.81 7.52 8.20
C CYS A 260 18.37 7.76 6.80
N LYS A 261 17.57 8.34 5.92
CA LYS A 261 17.90 8.55 4.52
C LYS A 261 17.45 9.92 4.04
N VAL A 262 18.22 10.51 3.14
CA VAL A 262 17.81 11.68 2.36
C VAL A 262 17.33 11.19 1.00
N ILE A 263 16.12 11.59 0.65
CA ILE A 263 15.46 11.16 -0.58
C ILE A 263 14.96 12.39 -1.35
N GLY A 264 15.14 12.40 -2.67
CA GLY A 264 14.60 13.38 -3.59
C GLY A 264 13.35 12.86 -4.30
N HIS A 265 12.34 13.72 -4.44
CA HIS A 265 11.16 13.50 -5.26
C HIS A 265 11.06 14.56 -6.35
N GLU A 266 10.84 14.11 -7.58
CA GLU A 266 10.41 14.95 -8.69
C GLU A 266 8.98 14.54 -9.09
N ILE A 267 8.02 15.39 -8.82
CA ILE A 267 6.61 15.10 -9.06
C ILE A 267 6.18 15.81 -10.34
N PRO A 268 5.91 15.07 -11.43
CA PRO A 268 5.56 15.67 -12.70
C PRO A 268 4.18 16.34 -12.63
N GLY A 269 4.04 17.50 -13.26
CA GLY A 269 2.78 18.23 -13.37
C GLY A 269 2.90 19.39 -14.36
N PRO A 270 1.86 20.23 -14.53
CA PRO A 270 1.97 21.46 -15.31
C PRO A 270 3.15 22.33 -14.87
N THR A 271 3.42 22.32 -13.57
CA THR A 271 4.71 22.71 -12.99
C THR A 271 5.21 21.54 -12.15
N SER A 272 6.34 20.95 -12.53
CA SER A 272 6.95 19.88 -11.75
C SER A 272 7.34 20.38 -10.37
N TYR A 273 7.07 19.60 -9.33
CA TYR A 273 7.52 19.90 -7.97
C TYR A 273 8.74 19.07 -7.64
N CYS A 274 9.81 19.70 -7.18
CA CYS A 274 11.01 19.01 -6.73
C CYS A 274 11.25 19.29 -5.25
N TYR A 275 11.51 18.25 -4.47
CA TYR A 275 11.95 18.43 -3.09
C TYR A 275 12.77 17.25 -2.58
N SER A 276 13.70 17.57 -1.69
CA SER A 276 14.45 16.58 -0.93
C SER A 276 13.92 16.58 0.50
N PHE A 277 13.84 15.40 1.10
CA PHE A 277 13.39 15.24 2.48
C PHE A 277 14.24 14.22 3.22
N LEU A 278 14.34 14.42 4.53
CA LEU A 278 14.97 13.50 5.45
C LEU A 278 13.91 12.55 6.02
N GLU A 279 14.03 11.27 5.68
CA GLU A 279 13.19 10.20 6.19
C GLU A 279 13.85 9.56 7.41
N ARG A 280 13.13 9.46 8.53
CA ARG A 280 13.56 8.72 9.71
C ARG A 280 12.52 7.70 10.12
N VAL A 281 12.99 6.50 10.44
CA VAL A 281 12.16 5.41 10.95
C VAL A 281 12.57 5.08 12.38
N ALA A 282 11.61 5.05 13.29
CA ALA A 282 11.87 4.69 14.68
C ALA A 282 10.86 3.66 15.19
N GLN A 283 11.30 2.90 16.18
CA GLN A 283 10.52 1.87 16.83
C GLN A 283 10.67 2.03 18.33
N TRP A 284 9.57 1.91 19.06
CA TRP A 284 9.51 2.06 20.50
C TRP A 284 8.69 0.93 21.11
N VAL A 285 8.95 0.69 22.39
CA VAL A 285 8.05 -0.01 23.28
C VAL A 285 7.50 1.05 24.23
N LEU A 286 6.17 1.20 24.26
CA LEU A 286 5.49 2.14 25.13
C LEU A 286 5.55 1.67 26.59
N PRO A 287 5.31 2.56 27.59
CA PRO A 287 5.34 2.19 29.00
C PRO A 287 4.38 1.05 29.38
N ASP A 288 3.31 0.88 28.60
CA ASP A 288 2.32 -0.20 28.75
C ASP A 288 2.72 -1.51 28.03
N GLY A 289 3.94 -1.57 27.48
CA GLY A 289 4.48 -2.74 26.77
C GLY A 289 4.09 -2.82 25.29
N ARG A 290 3.22 -1.94 24.80
CA ARG A 290 2.77 -1.96 23.39
C ARG A 290 3.86 -1.47 22.45
N LYS A 291 3.97 -2.10 21.29
CA LYS A 291 4.92 -1.67 20.26
C LYS A 291 4.38 -0.47 19.49
N LYS A 292 5.27 0.47 19.15
CA LYS A 292 4.99 1.59 18.27
C LYS A 292 6.08 1.69 17.21
N VAL A 293 5.67 1.92 15.96
CA VAL A 293 6.58 2.25 14.87
C VAL A 293 6.17 3.60 14.30
N GLY A 294 7.14 4.37 13.83
CA GLY A 294 6.85 5.64 13.20
C GLY A 294 7.83 5.97 12.09
N ILE A 295 7.32 6.68 11.10
CA ILE A 295 8.05 7.23 9.98
C ILE A 295 7.84 8.74 10.04
N SER A 296 8.93 9.50 10.02
CA SER A 296 8.88 10.93 9.75
C SER A 296 9.56 11.25 8.44
N MET A 297 9.04 12.27 7.80
CA MET A 297 9.62 12.89 6.62
C MET A 297 9.58 14.40 6.85
N ILE A 298 10.71 15.08 6.67
CA ILE A 298 10.78 16.54 6.73
C ILE A 298 11.52 17.05 5.51
N VAL A 299 10.92 18.00 4.80
CA VAL A 299 11.58 18.66 3.67
C VAL A 299 12.83 19.36 4.19
N ILE A 300 13.95 19.10 3.53
CA ILE A 300 15.24 19.72 3.82
C ILE A 300 15.59 20.68 2.71
N ASN A 301 16.17 21.82 3.09
CA ASN A 301 16.48 22.88 2.17
C ASN A 301 17.78 23.57 2.61
N SER A 302 18.93 22.95 2.32
CA SER A 302 20.23 23.56 2.60
C SER A 302 20.50 24.72 1.62
N THR A 303 21.18 25.76 2.10
CA THR A 303 21.53 26.95 1.31
C THR A 303 22.37 26.62 0.08
N SER A 304 23.26 25.62 0.17
CA SER A 304 24.06 25.17 -0.95
C SER A 304 23.23 24.45 -2.02
N ASN A 305 22.21 23.68 -1.60
CA ASN A 305 21.27 23.04 -2.52
C ASN A 305 20.39 24.08 -3.22
N GLN A 306 20.06 25.21 -2.58
CA GLN A 306 19.31 26.29 -3.23
C GLN A 306 20.05 26.87 -4.42
N GLN A 307 21.36 27.08 -4.33
CA GLN A 307 22.15 27.71 -5.39
C GLN A 307 22.30 26.82 -6.61
N GLY A 308 22.55 25.51 -6.42
CA GLY A 308 22.63 24.56 -7.53
C GLY A 308 21.28 24.29 -8.22
N ASN A 309 20.19 24.29 -7.45
CA ASN A 309 18.85 23.98 -7.96
C ASN A 309 18.20 25.11 -8.77
N ILE A 310 18.56 26.38 -8.52
CA ILE A 310 18.09 27.53 -9.31
C ILE A 310 18.63 27.49 -10.75
N GLN A 311 19.76 26.81 -11.00
CA GLN A 311 20.43 26.81 -12.30
C GLN A 311 19.98 25.70 -13.26
N ILE A 312 19.32 24.64 -12.79
CA ILE A 312 19.20 23.39 -13.57
C ILE A 312 17.81 23.17 -14.18
N ASN A 313 16.72 23.68 -13.59
CA ASN A 313 15.36 23.31 -14.03
C ASN A 313 14.28 24.40 -13.84
N SER A 314 13.24 24.36 -14.69
CA SER A 314 11.99 25.12 -14.56
C SER A 314 11.04 24.57 -13.48
N ALA A 315 11.46 23.53 -12.76
CA ALA A 315 10.69 22.90 -11.70
C ALA A 315 10.61 23.79 -10.45
N LYS A 316 9.48 23.71 -9.75
CA LYS A 316 9.26 24.40 -8.49
C LYS A 316 9.87 23.63 -7.33
N TRP A 317 10.84 24.23 -6.66
CA TRP A 317 11.46 23.66 -5.48
C TRP A 317 10.64 23.93 -4.21
N ILE A 318 10.18 22.85 -3.56
CA ILE A 318 9.46 22.96 -2.29
C ILE A 318 10.48 23.03 -1.16
N LYS A 319 10.29 24.02 -0.30
CA LYS A 319 11.26 24.40 0.74
C LYS A 319 10.91 23.86 2.12
N ASP A 320 9.63 23.66 2.37
CA ASP A 320 9.09 23.30 3.67
C ASP A 320 7.96 22.28 3.52
N GLY A 321 7.78 21.48 4.56
CA GLY A 321 6.75 20.46 4.61
C GLY A 321 7.20 19.28 5.45
N TRP A 322 6.24 18.55 6.03
CA TRP A 322 6.55 17.33 6.77
C TRP A 322 5.38 16.37 6.76
N ALA A 323 5.70 15.09 6.98
CA ALA A 323 4.73 14.03 7.18
C ALA A 323 5.18 13.14 8.34
N LEU A 324 4.22 12.71 9.14
CA LEU A 324 4.38 11.80 10.26
C LEU A 324 3.35 10.68 10.11
N VAL A 325 3.81 9.44 10.16
CA VAL A 325 2.95 8.26 10.27
C VAL A 325 3.39 7.49 11.49
N THR A 326 2.46 7.20 12.41
CA THR A 326 2.70 6.31 13.54
C THR A 326 1.69 5.18 13.56
N VAL A 327 2.17 3.99 13.85
CA VAL A 327 1.37 2.77 13.99
C VAL A 327 1.66 2.21 15.37
N THR A 328 0.64 2.18 16.21
CA THR A 328 0.73 1.73 17.60
C THR A 328 -0.09 0.45 17.75
N GLU A 329 0.46 -0.55 18.42
CA GLU A 329 -0.26 -1.77 18.75
C GLU A 329 -1.49 -1.47 19.64
N ALA A 330 -2.64 -2.08 19.34
CA ALA A 330 -3.88 -1.88 20.07
C ALA A 330 -4.48 -3.18 20.65
N GLY A 331 -3.80 -4.32 20.46
CA GLY A 331 -4.30 -5.66 20.83
C GLY A 331 -5.09 -6.33 19.69
N ASP A 332 -5.35 -7.63 19.80
CA ASP A 332 -6.25 -8.40 18.91
C ASP A 332 -6.02 -8.25 17.39
N ASN A 333 -4.75 -8.20 16.95
CA ASN A 333 -4.39 -7.91 15.55
C ASN A 333 -4.96 -6.58 15.03
N MET A 334 -5.04 -5.59 15.91
CA MET A 334 -5.41 -4.22 15.59
C MET A 334 -4.24 -3.27 15.85
N VAL A 335 -4.21 -2.19 15.08
CA VAL A 335 -3.28 -1.08 15.27
C VAL A 335 -4.03 0.25 15.26
N ASP A 336 -3.62 1.17 16.12
CA ASP A 336 -4.01 2.57 16.08
C ASP A 336 -3.04 3.33 15.18
N VAL A 337 -3.55 3.93 14.12
CA VAL A 337 -2.77 4.63 13.10
C VAL A 337 -3.07 6.11 13.16
N VAL A 338 -2.00 6.91 13.23
CA VAL A 338 -2.07 8.37 13.12
C VAL A 338 -1.19 8.79 11.97
N CYS A 339 -1.78 9.51 11.01
CA CYS A 339 -1.06 10.15 9.92
C CYS A 339 -1.27 11.67 10.02
N ASP A 340 -0.22 12.42 10.32
CA ASP A 340 -0.25 13.89 10.44
C ASP A 340 0.67 14.48 9.37
N GLN A 341 0.14 15.38 8.55
CA GLN A 341 0.88 15.95 7.44
C GLN A 341 0.65 17.46 7.37
N TRP A 342 1.70 18.17 6.98
CA TRP A 342 1.66 19.59 6.75
C TRP A 342 2.47 19.99 5.52
N ALA A 343 1.91 20.90 4.73
CA ALA A 343 2.62 21.52 3.63
C ALA A 343 2.16 22.96 3.39
N PRO A 344 3.06 23.84 2.92
CA PRO A 344 2.67 25.13 2.38
C PRO A 344 1.82 24.93 1.12
N CYS A 345 0.84 25.81 0.93
CA CYS A 345 -0.12 25.76 -0.16
C CYS A 345 -0.03 27.05 -0.99
N GLU A 346 -0.34 26.96 -2.27
CA GLU A 346 -0.33 28.12 -3.18
C GLU A 346 -1.68 28.85 -3.20
N SER A 347 -2.74 28.13 -2.88
CA SER A 347 -4.11 28.59 -2.92
C SER A 347 -4.98 27.73 -2.00
N ASN A 348 -6.19 28.19 -1.71
CA ASN A 348 -7.18 27.38 -0.99
C ASN A 348 -7.53 26.09 -1.76
N LEU A 349 -7.58 26.17 -3.09
CA LEU A 349 -7.82 25.00 -3.95
C LEU A 349 -6.70 23.97 -3.77
N HIS A 350 -5.44 24.40 -3.79
CA HIS A 350 -4.30 23.51 -3.55
C HIS A 350 -4.36 22.89 -2.14
N ALA A 351 -4.73 23.67 -1.12
CA ALA A 351 -4.88 23.15 0.24
C ALA A 351 -5.92 22.04 0.36
N ASP A 352 -7.09 22.21 -0.26
CA ASP A 352 -8.16 21.20 -0.23
C ASP A 352 -7.81 19.98 -1.11
N TYR A 353 -7.09 20.21 -2.21
CA TYR A 353 -6.54 19.15 -3.05
C TYR A 353 -5.58 18.22 -2.30
N LEU A 354 -4.64 18.80 -1.53
CA LEU A 354 -3.68 18.02 -0.73
C LEU A 354 -4.39 17.13 0.29
N VAL A 355 -5.45 17.61 0.94
CA VAL A 355 -6.22 16.78 1.88
C VAL A 355 -6.78 15.53 1.19
N VAL A 356 -7.32 15.69 -0.03
CA VAL A 356 -7.82 14.56 -0.81
C VAL A 356 -6.70 13.60 -1.18
N GLN A 357 -5.53 14.10 -1.59
CA GLN A 357 -4.37 13.26 -1.92
C GLN A 357 -3.85 12.47 -0.71
N TRP A 358 -3.75 13.12 0.45
CA TRP A 358 -3.35 12.46 1.69
C TRP A 358 -4.39 11.42 2.15
N ALA A 359 -5.68 11.70 1.97
CA ALA A 359 -6.75 10.73 2.22
C ALA A 359 -6.69 9.53 1.26
N GLN A 360 -6.35 9.74 -0.01
CA GLN A 360 -6.15 8.64 -0.97
C GLN A 360 -4.93 7.79 -0.60
N PHE A 361 -3.86 8.42 -0.13
CA PHE A 361 -2.67 7.74 0.37
C PHE A 361 -3.00 6.77 1.52
N ILE A 362 -3.60 7.28 2.60
CA ILE A 362 -3.91 6.46 3.78
C ILE A 362 -4.89 5.33 3.44
N GLN A 363 -5.84 5.59 2.53
CA GLN A 363 -6.81 4.58 2.11
C GLN A 363 -6.14 3.43 1.37
N ARG A 364 -5.14 3.70 0.53
CA ARG A 364 -4.40 2.63 -0.16
C ARG A 364 -3.49 1.88 0.79
N TRP A 365 -2.84 2.59 1.70
CA TRP A 365 -2.05 1.92 2.74
C TRP A 365 -2.94 0.97 3.56
N GLU A 366 -4.13 1.41 3.97
CA GLU A 366 -5.11 0.58 4.68
C GLU A 366 -5.50 -0.65 3.85
N GLN A 367 -5.77 -0.47 2.55
CA GLN A 367 -6.10 -1.59 1.65
C GLN A 367 -4.96 -2.58 1.49
N SER A 368 -3.69 -2.12 1.52
CA SER A 368 -2.52 -2.99 1.41
C SER A 368 -2.23 -3.77 2.70
N VAL A 369 -2.55 -3.21 3.88
CA VAL A 369 -2.32 -3.90 5.18
C VAL A 369 -3.53 -4.69 5.65
N SER A 370 -4.72 -4.35 5.16
CA SER A 370 -5.95 -5.07 5.50
C SER A 370 -5.85 -6.49 5.00
N PRO A 371 -6.16 -7.50 5.83
CA PRO A 371 -6.22 -8.87 5.36
C PRO A 371 -7.20 -8.92 4.19
N SER A 372 -6.77 -9.52 3.08
CA SER A 372 -7.61 -9.78 1.91
C SER A 372 -8.81 -10.64 2.31
N ARG A 373 -9.86 -10.03 2.86
CA ARG A 373 -11.15 -10.69 3.12
C ARG A 373 -11.97 -10.85 1.83
N LEU A 374 -11.33 -10.68 0.68
CA LEU A 374 -11.84 -11.23 -0.57
C LEU A 374 -11.53 -12.74 -0.54
N LEU A 375 -12.52 -13.52 -0.09
CA LEU A 375 -12.66 -14.99 -0.23
C LEU A 375 -12.18 -15.89 0.93
N THR A 376 -12.55 -15.58 2.17
CA THR A 376 -12.67 -16.61 3.22
C THR A 376 -13.98 -16.46 3.98
N GLN A 377 -15.06 -16.98 3.39
CA GLN A 377 -16.19 -17.58 4.10
C GLN A 377 -16.78 -18.68 3.23
#